data_AF-A0A6P1ZXG9-F1
#
_entry.id   AF-A0A6P1ZXG9-F1
#
_cell.length_a   1.000
_cell.length_b   1.000
_cell.length_c   1.000
_cell.angle_alpha   90.00
_cell.angle_beta   90.00
_cell.angle_gamma   90.00
#
_symmetry.space_group_name_H-M   'P 1'
#
loop_
_entity.id
_entity.type
_entity.pdbx_description
1 polymer ?
#
loop_
_entity_poly.entity_id
_entity_poly.type
_entity_poly.pdbx_seq_one_letter_code
_entity_poly.pdbx_strand_id
1 'polypeptide(L)'
;MVNQVKKDYYRQAFEAISGTLSDRRWRQIRNELERSGVTINLKSVQSYAQLKASYPRTVLTKQSLTAYENFLNKYSSYQEFTGEMILSILRQIKPNVTNRMLINAWYKAGLQFGKHSVYSYSQACRIVFFTAITRNK
;
A
#
# COMPACT_ATOMS: atom_id res chain seq x y z
N MET A 1 17.22 -25.93 11.88
CA MET A 1 17.18 -24.76 12.80
C MET A 1 17.20 -23.39 12.10
N VAL A 2 17.84 -23.22 10.94
CA VAL A 2 17.94 -21.93 10.22
C VAL A 2 16.57 -21.30 9.83
N ASN A 3 15.56 -22.14 9.57
CA ASN A 3 14.24 -21.67 9.15
C ASN A 3 13.36 -21.10 10.28
N GLN A 4 13.63 -21.43 11.55
CA GLN A 4 12.87 -20.89 12.68
C GLN A 4 13.37 -19.48 13.03
N VAL A 5 14.70 -19.33 13.12
CA VAL A 5 15.38 -18.05 13.41
C VAL A 5 15.03 -16.97 12.38
N LYS A 6 14.97 -17.32 11.09
CA LYS A 6 14.53 -16.37 10.04
C LYS A 6 13.05 -15.98 10.15
N LYS A 7 12.18 -16.89 10.62
CA LYS A 7 10.74 -16.59 10.81
C LYS A 7 10.52 -15.66 12.00
N ASP A 8 11.29 -15.84 13.05
CA ASP A 8 11.22 -14.99 14.25
C ASP A 8 11.78 -13.59 13.95
N TYR A 9 12.84 -13.50 13.14
CA TYR A 9 13.41 -12.23 12.67
C TYR A 9 12.41 -11.36 11.91
N TYR A 10 11.69 -11.91 10.92
CA TYR A 10 10.70 -11.12 10.17
C TYR A 10 9.46 -10.78 10.99
N ARG A 11 9.10 -11.60 11.98
CA ARG A 11 8.04 -11.27 12.93
C ARG A 11 8.42 -10.06 13.76
N GLN A 12 9.61 -10.07 14.35
CA GLN A 12 10.12 -8.96 15.16
C GLN A 12 10.17 -7.65 14.36
N ALA A 13 10.69 -7.71 13.13
CA ALA A 13 10.72 -6.54 12.25
C ALA A 13 9.32 -5.98 11.93
N PHE A 14 8.32 -6.87 11.82
CA PHE A 14 6.93 -6.48 11.59
C PHE A 14 6.30 -5.86 12.84
N GLU A 15 6.41 -6.54 13.98
CA GLU A 15 5.82 -6.13 15.25
C GLU A 15 6.43 -4.83 15.79
N ALA A 16 7.71 -4.55 15.48
CA ALA A 16 8.34 -3.27 15.79
C ALA A 16 7.62 -2.06 15.16
N ILE A 17 6.87 -2.25 14.07
CA ILE A 17 6.13 -1.20 13.37
C ILE A 17 4.63 -1.28 13.66
N SER A 18 4.05 -2.49 13.63
CA SER A 18 2.60 -2.67 13.74
C SER A 18 2.11 -2.88 15.17
N GLY A 19 3.01 -3.00 16.14
CA GLY A 19 2.72 -3.53 17.45
C GLY A 19 2.64 -5.06 17.48
N THR A 20 2.61 -5.61 18.69
CA THR A 20 2.63 -7.05 18.98
C THR A 20 1.41 -7.77 18.39
N LEU A 21 1.63 -8.95 17.82
CA LEU A 21 0.58 -9.75 17.21
C LEU A 21 0.43 -11.10 17.90
N SER A 22 -0.81 -11.62 17.92
CA SER A 22 -1.03 -13.02 18.26
C SER A 22 -0.47 -13.95 17.19
N ASP A 23 -0.08 -15.17 17.56
CA ASP A 23 0.47 -16.16 16.62
C ASP A 23 -0.48 -16.48 15.47
N ARG A 24 -1.79 -16.50 15.73
CA ARG A 24 -2.82 -16.68 14.70
C ARG A 24 -2.76 -15.55 13.68
N ARG A 25 -2.65 -14.30 14.14
CA ARG A 25 -2.61 -13.13 13.28
C ARG A 25 -1.32 -13.05 12.49
N TRP A 26 -0.18 -13.36 13.11
CA TRP A 26 1.11 -13.45 12.43
C TRP A 26 1.08 -14.48 11.30
N ARG A 27 0.54 -15.68 11.54
CA ARG A 27 0.37 -16.71 10.51
C ARG A 27 -0.46 -16.22 9.32
N GLN A 28 -1.54 -15.49 9.55
CA GLN A 28 -2.35 -14.91 8.48
C GLN A 28 -1.55 -13.89 7.65
N ILE A 29 -0.88 -12.95 8.31
CA ILE A 29 -0.09 -11.90 7.64
C ILE A 29 1.05 -12.52 6.83
N ARG A 30 1.75 -13.50 7.39
CA ARG A 30 2.81 -14.22 6.70
C ARG A 30 2.28 -14.93 5.44
N ASN A 31 1.15 -15.62 5.54
CA ASN A 31 0.52 -16.27 4.39
C ASN A 31 0.11 -15.25 3.32
N GLU A 32 -0.40 -14.09 3.72
CA GLU A 32 -0.70 -13.00 2.77
C GLU A 32 0.57 -12.48 2.10
N LEU A 33 1.65 -12.25 2.86
CA LEU A 33 2.93 -11.78 2.33
C LEU A 33 3.54 -12.80 1.34
N GLU A 34 3.52 -14.09 1.68
CA GLU A 34 3.97 -15.16 0.79
C GLU A 34 3.11 -15.23 -0.49
N ARG A 35 1.79 -15.08 -0.37
CA ARG A 35 0.86 -15.04 -1.52
C ARG A 35 0.96 -13.76 -2.34
N SER A 36 1.49 -12.69 -1.77
CA SER A 36 1.73 -11.44 -2.48
C SER A 36 2.84 -11.58 -3.52
N GLY A 37 3.64 -12.66 -3.50
CA GLY A 37 4.71 -12.90 -4.47
C GLY A 37 5.78 -11.79 -4.51
N VAL A 38 5.84 -10.96 -3.47
CA VAL A 38 6.92 -10.00 -3.20
C VAL A 38 8.08 -10.76 -2.56
N THR A 39 9.31 -10.42 -2.95
CA THR A 39 10.51 -10.99 -2.34
C THR A 39 10.53 -10.65 -0.85
N ILE A 40 10.52 -11.68 0.01
CA ILE A 40 10.51 -11.50 1.46
C ILE A 40 11.92 -11.15 1.95
N ASN A 41 12.11 -9.88 2.28
CA ASN A 41 13.31 -9.34 2.90
C ASN A 41 12.91 -8.29 3.94
N LEU A 42 13.88 -7.76 4.69
CA LEU A 42 13.60 -6.80 5.77
C LEU A 42 12.80 -5.59 5.28
N LYS A 43 13.21 -5.00 4.16
CA LYS A 43 12.58 -3.79 3.61
C LYS A 43 11.13 -4.05 3.20
N SER A 44 10.86 -5.15 2.50
CA SER A 44 9.49 -5.50 2.09
C SER A 44 8.60 -5.83 3.28
N VAL A 45 9.13 -6.49 4.31
CA VAL A 45 8.40 -6.76 5.56
C VAL A 45 8.06 -5.45 6.29
N GLN A 46 9.01 -4.52 6.41
CA GLN A 46 8.79 -3.22 7.05
C GLN A 46 7.75 -2.38 6.30
N SER A 47 7.85 -2.32 4.96
CA SER A 47 6.85 -1.64 4.13
C SER A 47 5.46 -2.29 4.28
N TYR A 48 5.38 -3.63 4.27
CA TYR A 48 4.13 -4.34 4.49
C TYR A 48 3.55 -4.07 5.89
N ALA A 49 4.40 -3.96 6.92
CA ALA A 49 3.99 -3.62 8.28
C ALA A 49 3.39 -2.22 8.38
N GLN A 50 4.03 -1.21 7.77
CA GLN A 50 3.49 0.17 7.72
C GLN A 50 2.12 0.21 7.05
N LEU A 51 1.95 -0.52 5.95
CA LEU A 51 0.69 -0.63 5.23
C LEU A 51 -0.37 -1.35 6.08
N LYS A 52 -0.04 -2.43 6.77
CA LYS A 52 -0.99 -3.17 7.61
C LYS A 52 -1.33 -2.45 8.92
N ALA A 53 -0.42 -1.65 9.48
CA ALA A 53 -0.71 -0.78 10.61
C ALA A 53 -1.77 0.27 10.24
N SER A 54 -1.62 0.86 9.05
CA SER A 54 -2.59 1.82 8.51
C SER A 54 -3.89 1.15 8.06
N TYR A 55 -3.81 -0.10 7.57
CA TYR A 55 -4.93 -0.80 6.90
C TYR A 55 -5.01 -2.28 7.28
N PRO A 56 -5.38 -2.61 8.53
CA PRO A 56 -5.24 -3.96 9.07
C PRO A 56 -6.10 -5.01 8.35
N ARG A 57 -7.30 -4.63 7.88
CA ARG A 57 -8.24 -5.56 7.22
C ARG A 57 -8.01 -5.74 5.71
N THR A 58 -7.11 -4.96 5.11
CA THR A 58 -6.87 -5.01 3.67
C THR A 58 -5.95 -6.17 3.30
N VAL A 59 -6.34 -6.94 2.28
CA VAL A 59 -5.45 -7.93 1.64
C VAL A 59 -4.58 -7.21 0.61
N LEU A 60 -3.26 -7.32 0.75
CA LEU A 60 -2.30 -6.70 -0.15
C LEU A 60 -1.85 -7.73 -1.19
N THR A 61 -2.27 -7.57 -2.44
CA THR A 61 -1.92 -8.48 -3.55
C THR A 61 -0.63 -8.04 -4.22
N LYS A 62 0.05 -8.96 -4.93
CA LYS A 62 1.22 -8.65 -5.76
C LYS A 62 1.02 -7.42 -6.62
N GLN A 63 -0.07 -7.43 -7.38
CA GLN A 63 -0.41 -6.37 -8.32
C GLN A 63 -0.59 -5.02 -7.61
N SER A 64 -1.25 -5.00 -6.45
CA SER A 64 -1.45 -3.76 -5.69
C SER A 64 -0.14 -3.21 -5.14
N LEU A 65 0.75 -4.07 -4.65
CA LEU A 65 2.06 -3.66 -4.13
C LEU A 65 2.98 -3.18 -5.25
N THR A 66 3.05 -3.92 -6.37
CA THR A 66 3.83 -3.50 -7.54
C THR A 66 3.34 -2.18 -8.12
N ALA A 67 2.03 -1.97 -8.22
CA ALA A 67 1.49 -0.70 -8.69
C ALA A 67 1.88 0.47 -7.77
N TYR A 68 1.84 0.25 -6.45
CA TYR A 68 2.25 1.24 -5.47
C TYR A 68 3.76 1.51 -5.51
N GLU A 69 4.60 0.48 -5.57
CA GLU A 69 6.06 0.62 -5.69
C GLU A 69 6.46 1.35 -6.97
N ASN A 70 5.81 1.03 -8.10
CA ASN A 70 6.05 1.74 -9.36
C ASN A 70 5.74 3.23 -9.25
N PHE A 71 4.68 3.60 -8.53
CA PHE A 71 4.38 5.00 -8.24
C PHE A 71 5.48 5.65 -7.40
N LEU A 72 5.87 5.02 -6.28
CA LEU A 72 6.93 5.54 -5.40
C LEU A 72 8.25 5.75 -6.15
N ASN A 73 8.63 4.79 -6.99
CA ASN A 73 9.87 4.88 -7.77
C ASN A 73 9.78 5.99 -8.82
N LYS A 74 8.69 6.04 -9.59
CA LYS A 74 8.52 6.98 -10.71
C LYS A 74 8.39 8.43 -10.25
N TYR A 75 7.76 8.67 -9.11
CA TYR A 75 7.47 10.02 -8.62
C TYR A 75 8.25 10.37 -7.35
N SER A 76 9.35 9.67 -7.06
CA SER A 76 10.19 9.88 -5.87
C SER A 76 10.75 11.30 -5.74
N SER A 77 10.95 12.01 -6.86
CA SER A 77 11.45 13.39 -6.88
C SER A 77 10.34 14.46 -6.78
N TYR A 78 9.07 14.08 -6.83
CA TYR A 78 7.95 15.02 -6.79
C TYR A 78 7.59 15.37 -5.35
N GLN A 79 7.39 16.65 -5.07
CA GLN A 79 6.91 17.13 -3.76
C GLN A 79 5.40 17.36 -3.73
N GLU A 80 4.83 17.72 -4.87
CA GLU A 80 3.44 18.17 -5.00
C GLU A 80 2.76 17.61 -6.24
N PHE A 81 1.45 17.40 -6.14
CA PHE A 81 0.63 16.85 -7.20
C PHE A 81 -0.70 17.60 -7.26
N THR A 82 -1.18 17.89 -8.47
CA THR A 82 -2.56 18.36 -8.64
C THR A 82 -3.54 17.20 -8.60
N GLY A 83 -4.79 17.46 -8.23
CA GLY A 83 -5.85 16.44 -8.26
C GLY A 83 -6.03 15.77 -9.63
N GLU A 84 -5.92 16.55 -10.71
CA GLU A 84 -5.92 16.06 -12.08
C GLU A 84 -4.73 15.13 -12.38
N MET A 85 -3.52 15.51 -11.97
CA MET A 85 -2.33 14.68 -12.14
C MET A 85 -2.50 13.34 -11.41
N ILE A 86 -2.93 13.36 -10.15
CA ILE A 86 -3.20 12.12 -9.39
C ILE A 86 -4.27 11.29 -10.11
N LEU A 87 -5.38 11.89 -10.56
CA LEU A 87 -6.44 11.17 -11.26
C LEU A 87 -5.94 10.48 -12.54
N SER A 88 -5.03 11.12 -13.29
CA SER A 88 -4.38 10.51 -14.46
C SER A 88 -3.49 9.32 -14.08
N ILE A 89 -2.78 9.40 -12.95
CA ILE A 89 -1.96 8.30 -12.41
C ILE A 89 -2.86 7.14 -11.99
N LEU A 90 -3.95 7.43 -11.28
CA LEU A 90 -4.91 6.41 -10.86
C LEU A 90 -5.52 5.68 -12.06
N ARG A 91 -5.76 6.40 -13.16
CA ARG A 91 -6.23 5.84 -14.43
C ARG A 91 -5.24 4.84 -15.03
N GLN A 92 -3.94 5.12 -14.93
CA GLN A 92 -2.91 4.18 -15.38
C GLN A 92 -2.89 2.90 -14.54
N ILE A 93 -3.14 3.03 -13.23
CA ILE A 93 -3.20 1.88 -12.32
C ILE A 93 -4.47 1.06 -12.56
N LYS A 94 -5.59 1.73 -12.87
CA LYS A 94 -6.90 1.12 -13.09
C LYS A 94 -7.63 1.75 -14.29
N PRO A 95 -7.31 1.31 -15.51
CA PRO A 95 -7.87 1.91 -16.72
C PRO A 95 -9.39 1.75 -16.80
N ASN A 96 -9.90 0.60 -16.36
CA ASN A 96 -11.30 0.19 -16.53
C ASN A 96 -12.25 0.69 -15.43
N VAL A 97 -11.80 1.57 -14.53
CA VAL A 97 -12.59 2.02 -13.37
C VAL A 97 -13.09 3.44 -13.57
N THR A 98 -14.37 3.73 -13.31
CA THR A 98 -14.93 5.08 -13.53
C THR A 98 -14.23 6.17 -12.70
N ASN A 99 -14.24 7.43 -13.17
CA ASN A 99 -13.68 8.57 -12.42
C ASN A 99 -14.22 8.65 -11.00
N ARG A 100 -15.53 8.42 -10.81
CA ARG A 100 -16.17 8.42 -9.49
C ARG A 100 -15.54 7.39 -8.54
N MET A 101 -15.23 6.20 -9.04
CA MET A 101 -14.59 5.15 -8.24
C MET A 101 -13.13 5.48 -7.90
N LEU A 102 -12.41 6.17 -8.78
CA LEU A 102 -11.05 6.65 -8.49
C LEU A 102 -11.06 7.78 -7.46
N ILE A 103 -12.02 8.72 -7.58
CA ILE A 103 -12.21 9.83 -6.63
C ILE A 103 -12.48 9.32 -5.20
N ASN A 104 -13.13 8.17 -5.05
CA ASN A 104 -13.34 7.57 -3.72
C ASN A 104 -12.04 7.28 -2.95
N ALA A 105 -10.89 7.20 -3.62
CA ALA A 105 -9.60 7.03 -2.97
C ALA A 105 -9.19 8.26 -2.13
N TRP A 106 -9.62 9.47 -2.51
CA TRP A 106 -9.40 10.68 -1.70
C TRP A 106 -10.15 10.59 -0.38
N TYR A 107 -11.45 10.25 -0.43
CA TYR A 107 -12.25 10.14 0.80
C TYR A 107 -11.74 9.05 1.73
N LYS A 108 -11.28 7.91 1.18
CA LYS A 108 -10.61 6.87 1.97
C LYS A 108 -9.31 7.37 2.60
N ALA A 109 -8.60 8.27 1.94
CA ALA A 109 -7.42 8.95 2.47
C ALA A 109 -7.74 10.06 3.49
N GLY A 110 -9.02 10.34 3.77
CA GLY A 110 -9.44 11.45 4.62
C GLY A 110 -9.28 12.82 3.94
N LEU A 111 -9.29 12.84 2.61
CA LEU A 111 -9.09 14.03 1.79
C LEU A 111 -10.32 14.29 0.91
N GLN A 112 -10.49 15.52 0.45
CA GLN A 112 -11.48 15.88 -0.55
C GLN A 112 -10.82 15.97 -1.93
N PHE A 113 -11.53 15.56 -2.97
CA PHE A 113 -11.08 15.73 -4.35
C PHE A 113 -11.33 17.17 -4.83
N GLY A 114 -10.29 17.81 -5.32
CA GLY A 114 -10.38 19.03 -6.10
C GLY A 114 -9.42 18.93 -7.28
N LYS A 115 -9.93 19.17 -8.49
CA LYS A 115 -9.16 18.98 -9.73
C LYS A 115 -7.86 19.80 -9.74
N HIS A 116 -7.93 21.05 -9.28
CA HIS A 116 -6.81 21.99 -9.20
C HIS A 116 -6.18 22.08 -7.81
N SER A 117 -6.70 21.32 -6.83
CA SER A 117 -6.10 21.29 -5.49
C SER A 117 -4.74 20.63 -5.54
N VAL A 118 -3.80 21.17 -4.76
CA VAL A 118 -2.44 20.64 -4.60
C VAL A 118 -2.41 19.71 -3.40
N TYR A 119 -1.81 18.54 -3.58
CA TYR A 119 -1.62 17.52 -2.57
C TYR A 119 -0.13 17.28 -2.40
N SER A 120 0.32 17.13 -1.15
CA SER A 120 1.69 16.76 -0.86
C SER A 120 2.00 15.33 -1.32
N TYR A 121 3.28 15.01 -1.48
CA TYR A 121 3.73 13.64 -1.81
C TYR A 121 3.13 12.58 -0.88
N SER A 122 3.09 12.85 0.43
CA SER A 122 2.49 11.95 1.42
C SER A 122 0.99 11.73 1.20
N GLN A 123 0.24 12.79 0.87
CA GLN A 123 -1.18 12.69 0.54
C GLN A 123 -1.39 11.90 -0.76
N ALA A 124 -0.60 12.17 -1.80
CA ALA A 124 -0.64 11.43 -3.06
C ALA A 124 -0.35 9.94 -2.86
N CYS A 125 0.66 9.59 -2.06
CA CYS A 125 0.96 8.21 -1.68
C CYS A 125 -0.27 7.50 -1.08
N ARG A 126 -0.97 8.13 -0.13
CA ARG A 126 -2.18 7.56 0.49
C ARG A 126 -3.28 7.32 -0.54
N ILE A 127 -3.55 8.29 -1.41
CA ILE A 127 -4.58 8.18 -2.46
C ILE A 127 -4.26 7.04 -3.44
N VAL A 128 -3.01 6.98 -3.92
CA VAL A 128 -2.56 5.93 -4.84
C VAL A 128 -2.65 4.56 -4.19
N PHE A 129 -2.20 4.45 -2.94
CA PHE A 129 -2.29 3.22 -2.18
C PHE A 129 -3.73 2.70 -2.12
N PHE A 130 -4.71 3.54 -1.74
CA PHE A 130 -6.12 3.14 -1.68
C PHE A 130 -6.70 2.69 -3.02
N THR A 131 -6.22 3.28 -4.10
CA THR A 131 -6.61 2.87 -5.45
C THR A 131 -6.06 1.49 -5.79
N ALA A 132 -4.78 1.26 -5.50
CA ALA A 132 -4.08 0.01 -5.80
C ALA A 132 -4.69 -1.19 -5.04
N ILE A 133 -5.08 -1.02 -3.78
CA ILE A 133 -5.61 -2.10 -2.94
C ILE A 133 -7.09 -2.40 -3.10
N THR A 134 -7.86 -1.46 -3.67
CA THR A 134 -9.30 -1.70 -3.86
C THR A 134 -9.45 -2.83 -4.90
N ARG A 135 -10.38 -3.77 -4.75
CA ARG A 135 -10.57 -4.79 -5.80
C ARG A 135 -11.26 -4.18 -7.02
N ASN A 136 -10.94 -4.66 -8.22
CA ASN A 136 -11.83 -4.44 -9.36
C ASN A 136 -13.09 -5.27 -9.06
N LYS A 137 -14.23 -4.59 -8.94
CA LYS A 137 -15.52 -5.26 -8.87
C LYS A 137 -15.85 -5.85 -10.23
#